data_AF-A0A8J2WQE1-F1
#
_entry.id   AF-A0A8J2WQE1-F1
#
_cell.length_a   1.000
_cell.length_b   1.000
_cell.length_c   1.000
_cell.angle_alpha   90.00
_cell.angle_beta   90.00
_cell.angle_gamma   90.00
#
_symmetry.space_group_name_H-M   'P 1'
#
loop_
_entity.id
_entity.type
_entity.pdbx_description
1 polymer ?
#
loop_
_entity_poly.entity_id
_entity_poly.type
_entity_poly.pdbx_seq_one_letter_code
_entity_poly.pdbx_strand_id
1 'polypeptide(L)' 'MDKHRFDSWCMANCLKYPPTCPENVCTCLTECVPTGEYAKQPGADVHCHINCLRYPPSERCPEWCKCT' A
#
# COMPACT_ATOMS: atom_id res chain seq x y z
N MET A 1 -16.21 4.00 -11.11
CA MET A 1 -15.58 4.93 -10.16
C MET A 1 -14.25 4.34 -9.77
N ASP A 2 -13.18 4.81 -10.39
CA ASP A 2 -11.82 4.33 -10.15
C ASP A 2 -11.32 4.87 -8.81
N LYS A 3 -11.42 4.08 -7.75
CA LYS A 3 -10.94 4.47 -6.40
C LYS A 3 -9.42 4.61 -6.40
N HIS A 4 -8.92 5.65 -5.74
CA HIS A 4 -7.49 5.90 -5.62
C HIS A 4 -6.88 5.04 -4.50
N ARG A 5 -5.77 4.34 -4.81
CA ARG A 5 -5.07 3.41 -3.89
C ARG A 5 -3.80 4.01 -3.28
N PHE A 6 -2.94 4.61 -4.11
CA PHE A 6 -1.65 5.17 -3.70
C PHE A 6 -1.64 6.71 -3.65
N ASP A 7 -2.82 7.33 -3.74
CA ASP A 7 -2.95 8.77 -3.58
C ASP A 7 -2.52 9.20 -2.17
N SER A 8 -1.83 10.34 -2.07
CA SER A 8 -1.24 10.81 -0.81
C SER A 8 -2.27 11.15 0.24
N TRP A 9 -3.42 11.69 -0.17
CA TRP A 9 -4.53 11.95 0.73
C TRP A 9 -5.20 10.65 1.17
N CYS A 10 -5.42 9.71 0.26
CA CYS A 10 -5.97 8.40 0.60
C CYS A 10 -5.10 7.66 1.63
N MET A 11 -3.80 7.53 1.37
CA MET A 11 -2.86 6.87 2.27
C MET A 11 -2.79 7.55 3.64
N ALA A 12 -2.79 8.89 3.68
CA ALA A 12 -2.81 9.64 4.94
C ALA A 12 -4.04 9.37 5.80
N ASN A 13 -5.21 9.13 5.18
CA ASN A 13 -6.45 8.88 5.91
C ASN A 13 -6.68 7.40 6.21
N CYS A 14 -6.15 6.49 5.38
CA CYS A 14 -6.20 5.04 5.58
C CYS A 14 -5.25 4.57 6.69
N LEU A 15 -4.03 5.14 6.77
CA LEU A 15 -3.01 4.73 7.74
C LEU A 15 -3.14 5.40 9.12
N LYS A 16 -4.16 6.25 9.32
CA LYS A 16 -4.48 6.82 10.63
C LYS A 16 -5.19 5.81 11.52
N TYR A 17 -5.03 5.97 12.82
CA TYR A 17 -5.81 5.26 13.83
C TYR A 17 -6.57 6.25 14.73
N PRO A 18 -7.92 6.26 14.73
CA PRO A 18 -8.80 5.50 13.83
C PRO A 18 -8.73 6.00 12.37
N PRO A 19 -8.97 5.14 11.36
CA PRO A 19 -8.99 5.58 9.97
C PRO A 19 -10.12 6.58 9.71
N THR A 20 -9.86 7.62 8.92
CA THR A 20 -10.84 8.67 8.55
C THR A 20 -11.18 8.65 7.06
N CYS A 21 -10.87 7.54 6.38
CA CYS A 21 -10.98 7.45 4.93
C CYS A 21 -12.43 7.14 4.49
N PRO A 22 -13.03 7.96 3.60
CA PRO A 22 -14.33 7.65 3.02
C PRO A 22 -14.24 6.46 2.04
N GLU A 23 -15.06 5.43 2.25
CA GLU A 23 -15.02 4.19 1.46
C GLU A 23 -15.36 4.37 -0.02
N ASN A 24 -16.06 5.45 -0.38
CA ASN A 24 -16.45 5.77 -1.75
C ASN A 24 -15.37 6.53 -2.54
N VAL A 25 -14.31 7.01 -1.88
CA VAL A 25 -13.24 7.82 -2.50
C VAL A 25 -11.97 7.02 -2.71
N CYS A 26 -11.54 6.28 -1.68
CA CYS A 26 -10.29 5.53 -1.72
C CYS A 26 -10.51 4.04 -1.47
N THR A 27 -9.54 3.24 -1.90
CA THR A 27 -9.39 1.86 -1.44
C THR A 27 -8.19 1.81 -0.52
N CYS A 28 -8.43 1.60 0.77
CA CYS A 28 -7.36 1.46 1.75
C CYS A 28 -6.65 0.12 1.57
N LEU A 29 -5.34 0.18 1.35
CA LEU A 29 -4.50 -1.00 1.25
C LEU A 29 -4.26 -1.55 2.66
N THR A 30 -4.50 -2.85 2.84
CA THR A 30 -4.28 -3.54 4.12
C THR A 30 -3.10 -4.49 4.07
N GLU A 31 -2.72 -4.93 2.88
CA GLU A 31 -1.65 -5.92 2.69
C GLU A 31 -0.87 -5.60 1.41
N CYS A 32 0.45 -5.77 1.44
CA CYS A 32 1.32 -5.65 0.28
C CYS A 32 2.34 -6.79 0.28
N VAL A 33 2.18 -7.75 -0.63
CA VAL A 33 3.02 -8.96 -0.70
C VAL A 33 3.95 -8.95 -1.91
N PRO A 34 5.16 -9.51 -1.80
CA PRO A 34 6.06 -9.67 -2.92
C PRO A 34 5.52 -10.71 -3.90
N THR A 35 5.88 -10.56 -5.17
CA THR A 35 5.44 -11.44 -6.27
C THR A 35 6.64 -11.86 -7.13
N GLY A 36 6.43 -12.90 -7.95
CA GLY A 36 7.46 -13.43 -8.84
C GLY A 36 8.67 -14.00 -8.10
N GLU A 37 9.85 -13.89 -8.71
CA GLU A 37 11.11 -14.39 -8.13
C GLU A 37 11.52 -13.62 -6.86
N TYR A 38 11.08 -12.37 -6.71
CA TYR A 38 11.40 -11.57 -5.52
C TYR A 38 10.73 -12.14 -4.26
N ALA A 39 9.57 -12.79 -4.39
CA ALA A 39 8.88 -13.44 -3.27
C ALA A 39 9.69 -14.57 -2.60
N LYS A 40 10.71 -15.10 -3.27
CA LYS A 40 11.60 -16.14 -2.73
C LYS A 40 12.72 -15.56 -1.85
N GLN A 41 12.91 -14.24 -1.84
CA GLN A 41 13.97 -13.61 -1.06
C GLN A 41 13.56 -13.44 0.41
N PRO A 42 14.45 -13.76 1.37
CA PRO A 42 14.21 -13.46 2.78
C PRO A 42 13.93 -11.97 3.00
N GLY A 43 12.82 -11.64 3.67
CA GLY A 43 12.43 -10.26 3.99
C GLY A 43 11.72 -9.49 2.86
N ALA A 44 11.36 -10.16 1.76
CA ALA A 44 10.63 -9.54 0.66
C ALA A 44 9.23 -9.02 1.06
N ASP A 45 8.57 -9.69 2.00
CA ASP A 45 7.32 -9.28 2.65
C ASP A 45 7.48 -7.98 3.43
N VAL A 46 8.50 -7.93 4.29
CA VAL A 46 8.84 -6.74 5.07
C VAL A 46 9.18 -5.57 4.13
N HIS A 47 9.91 -5.83 3.05
CA HIS A 47 10.22 -4.81 2.05
C HIS A 47 8.95 -4.22 1.42
N CYS A 48 7.99 -5.05 1.00
CA CYS A 48 6.75 -4.56 0.42
C CYS A 48 5.90 -3.78 1.43
N HIS A 49 5.79 -4.24 2.68
CA HIS A 49 5.08 -3.49 3.73
C HIS A 49 5.70 -2.12 3.99
N ILE A 50 7.02 -2.04 4.22
CA ILE A 50 7.67 -0.77 4.57
C ILE A 50 7.65 0.22 3.41
N ASN A 51 7.75 -0.25 2.17
CA ASN A 51 7.74 0.64 1.02
C ASN A 51 6.32 1.07 0.64
N CYS A 52 5.35 0.17 0.65
CA CYS A 52 4.03 0.46 0.09
C CYS A 52 2.99 0.92 1.14
N LEU A 53 3.06 0.45 2.39
CA LEU A 53 2.10 0.79 3.46
C LEU A 53 2.67 1.87 4.41
N ARG A 54 3.14 2.99 3.87
CA ARG A 54 3.76 4.09 4.63
C ARG A 54 3.21 5.47 4.28
N TYR A 55 3.44 6.42 5.18
CA TYR A 55 3.21 7.85 4.96
C TYR A 55 4.53 8.64 5.01
N PRO A 56 4.83 9.54 4.04
CA PRO A 56 4.09 9.73 2.79
C PRO A 56 4.15 8.46 1.92
N PRO A 57 3.17 8.26 1.00
CA PRO A 57 3.15 7.10 0.12
C PRO A 57 4.50 6.96 -0.58
N SER A 58 4.98 5.72 -0.77
CA SER A 58 5.95 5.55 -1.84
C SER A 58 5.23 5.83 -3.15
N GLU A 59 5.53 6.94 -3.81
CA GLU A 59 5.02 7.24 -5.15
C GLU A 59 5.34 6.12 -6.16
N ARG A 60 6.25 5.22 -5.81
CA ARG A 60 6.57 3.99 -6.54
C ARG A 60 6.67 2.81 -5.59
N CYS A 61 5.51 2.31 -5.15
CA CYS A 61 5.46 0.94 -4.62
C CYS A 61 6.07 0.03 -5.71
N PRO A 62 7.06 -0.82 -5.40
CA PRO A 62 7.74 -1.59 -6.41
C PRO A 62 6.77 -2.46 -7.21
N GLU A 63 6.99 -2.62 -8.51
CA GLU A 63 6.07 -3.38 -9.39
C GLU A 63 5.94 -4.85 -8.97
N TRP A 64 6.95 -5.38 -8.29
CA TRP A 64 6.92 -6.73 -7.71
C TRP A 64 6.19 -6.82 -6.38
N CYS A 65 5.67 -5.72 -5.83
CA CYS A 65 4.79 -5.71 -4.67
C CYS A 65 3.33 -5.56 -5.12
N LYS A 66 2.50 -6.55 -4.78
CA LYS A 66 1.06 -6.51 -5.05
C LYS A 66 0.33 -6.12 -3.76
N CYS A 67 -0.42 -5.02 -3.83
CA CYS A 67 -1.21 -4.53 -2.70
C CYS A 67 -2.72 -4.69 -2.94
N THR A 68 -3.44 -5.01 -1.86
CA THR A 68 -4.90 -5.12 -1.81
C THR A 68 -5.47 -4.18 -0.77
#